data_AF-A0A2V4B080-F1
#
_entry.id   AF-A0A2V4B080-F1
#
_cell.length_a   1.000
_cell.length_b   1.000
_cell.length_c   1.000
_cell.angle_alpha   90.00
_cell.angle_beta   90.00
_cell.angle_gamma   90.00
#
_symmetry.space_group_name_H-M   'P 1'
#
loop_
_entity.id
_entity.type
_entity.pdbx_description
1 polymer ?
#
loop_
_entity_poly.entity_id
_entity_poly.type
_entity_poly.pdbx_seq_one_letter_code
_entity_poly.pdbx_strand_id
1 'polypeptide(L)'
;MSETTTETPLHLQQAEGLEALAALIRNRPEIAETVRLALAYLNSMVPSRVEDGRGAMEDLVAAADATGIVYVISNDRDSCRVTLDFGPAVCLSVRASAERMAGQPAPPKVPAYEPLTKPGGAS
;
A
#
# COMPACT_ATOMS: atom_id res chain seq x y z
N MET A 1 2.64 -35.35 -15.39
CA MET A 1 1.51 -34.76 -14.64
C MET A 1 2.08 -33.57 -13.91
N SER A 2 1.91 -32.37 -14.45
CA SER A 2 2.47 -31.16 -13.85
C SER A 2 1.55 -30.71 -12.71
N GLU A 3 2.08 -30.75 -11.50
CA GLU A 3 1.44 -30.20 -10.30
C GLU A 3 1.16 -28.72 -10.53
N THR A 4 -0.12 -28.36 -10.56
CA THR A 4 -0.58 -26.98 -10.64
C THR A 4 -0.57 -26.44 -9.21
N THR A 5 0.57 -25.94 -8.75
CA THR A 5 0.65 -25.23 -7.46
C THR A 5 -0.24 -24.00 -7.59
N THR A 6 -1.41 -24.04 -6.97
CA THR A 6 -2.32 -22.90 -6.98
C THR A 6 -1.78 -21.92 -5.95
N GLU A 7 -1.07 -20.90 -6.40
CA GLU A 7 -0.53 -19.86 -5.50
C GLU A 7 -1.69 -19.24 -4.70
N THR A 8 -1.49 -19.09 -3.39
CA THR A 8 -2.46 -18.40 -2.52
C THR A 8 -2.77 -17.00 -3.08
N PRO A 9 -4.04 -16.59 -3.22
CA PRO A 9 -4.38 -15.24 -3.67
C PRO A 9 -3.70 -14.13 -2.84
N LEU A 10 -3.24 -13.07 -3.50
CA LEU A 10 -2.51 -11.96 -2.86
C LEU A 10 -3.24 -11.36 -1.64
N HIS A 11 -4.55 -11.17 -1.72
CA HIS A 11 -5.32 -10.58 -0.63
C HIS A 11 -5.30 -11.46 0.64
N LEU A 12 -5.28 -12.79 0.50
CA LEU A 12 -5.15 -13.71 1.62
C LEU A 12 -3.74 -13.64 2.21
N GLN A 13 -2.71 -13.62 1.37
CA GLN A 13 -1.32 -13.46 1.83
C GLN A 13 -1.13 -12.14 2.62
N GLN A 14 -1.74 -11.05 2.14
CA GLN A 14 -1.70 -9.75 2.82
C GLN A 14 -2.42 -9.79 4.17
N ALA A 15 -3.61 -10.40 4.23
CA ALA A 15 -4.36 -10.55 5.48
C ALA A 15 -3.58 -11.38 6.51
N GLU A 16 -3.05 -12.54 6.11
CA GLU A 16 -2.24 -13.41 6.97
C GLU A 16 -0.99 -12.69 7.51
N GLY A 17 -0.31 -11.90 6.66
CA GLY A 17 0.85 -11.11 7.07
C GLY A 17 0.49 -10.02 8.10
N LEU A 18 -0.65 -9.34 7.92
CA LEU A 18 -1.13 -8.33 8.87
C LEU A 18 -1.55 -8.95 10.20
N GLU A 19 -2.17 -10.14 10.18
CA GLU A 19 -2.49 -10.90 11.40
C GLU A 19 -1.23 -11.31 12.16
N ALA A 20 -0.20 -11.79 11.46
CA ALA A 20 1.08 -12.13 12.05
C ALA A 20 1.78 -10.91 12.69
N LEU A 21 1.74 -9.76 12.02
CA LEU A 21 2.26 -8.50 12.58
C LEU A 21 1.49 -8.08 13.83
N ALA A 22 0.16 -8.17 13.81
CA ALA A 22 -0.67 -7.87 14.98
C ALA A 22 -0.34 -8.82 16.15
N ALA A 23 -0.15 -10.11 15.89
CA ALA A 23 0.26 -11.08 16.89
C ALA A 23 1.65 -10.76 17.49
N LEU A 24 2.61 -10.35 16.65
CA LEU A 24 3.94 -9.93 17.11
C LEU A 24 3.85 -8.74 18.07
N ILE A 25 3.09 -7.69 17.73
CA ILE A 25 2.93 -6.50 18.58
C ILE A 25 2.26 -6.84 19.91
N ARG A 26 1.23 -7.70 19.90
CA ARG A 26 0.56 -8.17 21.13
C ARG A 26 1.50 -8.94 22.05
N ASN A 27 2.36 -9.78 21.48
CA ASN A 27 3.29 -10.63 22.23
C ASN A 27 4.58 -9.90 22.64
N ARG A 28 4.92 -8.81 21.96
CA ARG A 28 6.14 -8.01 22.15
C ARG A 28 5.79 -6.52 22.21
N PRO A 29 5.02 -6.06 23.22
CA PRO A 29 4.52 -4.68 23.27
C PRO A 29 5.63 -3.62 23.25
N GLU A 30 6.86 -3.96 23.65
CA GLU A 30 8.03 -3.10 23.56
C GLU A 30 8.36 -2.61 22.15
N ILE A 31 7.93 -3.33 21.10
CA ILE A 31 8.17 -2.92 19.70
C ILE A 31 7.14 -1.91 19.19
N ALA A 32 6.07 -1.64 19.95
CA ALA A 32 4.96 -0.81 19.50
C ALA A 32 5.43 0.58 19.06
N GLU A 33 6.33 1.21 19.82
CA GLU A 33 6.88 2.52 19.45
C GLU A 33 7.74 2.45 18.18
N THR A 34 8.49 1.36 18.00
CA THR A 34 9.34 1.15 16.81
C THR A 34 8.52 1.09 15.53
N VAL A 35 7.35 0.43 15.56
CA VAL A 35 6.49 0.27 14.38
C VAL A 35 5.43 1.37 14.25
N ARG A 36 5.27 2.23 15.27
CA ARG A 36 4.21 3.26 15.33
C ARG A 36 4.21 4.14 14.08
N LEU A 37 5.37 4.64 13.67
CA LEU A 37 5.45 5.52 12.51
C LEU A 37 5.08 4.80 11.21
N ALA A 38 5.51 3.54 11.05
CA ALA A 38 5.17 2.77 9.85
C ALA A 38 3.67 2.51 9.75
N LEU A 39 3.02 2.17 10.87
CA LEU A 39 1.58 1.88 10.92
C LEU A 39 0.70 3.13 10.80
N ALA A 40 1.14 4.26 11.39
CA ALA A 40 0.43 5.54 11.28
C ALA A 40 0.51 6.15 9.87
N TYR A 41 1.45 5.68 9.04
CA TYR A 41 1.71 6.21 7.70
C TYR A 41 1.88 5.09 6.68
N LEU A 42 0.98 4.10 6.66
CA LEU A 42 0.95 3.13 5.56
C LEU A 42 0.57 3.88 4.30
N ASN A 43 1.57 4.14 3.45
CA ASN A 43 1.40 4.90 2.23
C ASN A 43 1.54 3.99 1.02
N SER A 44 0.60 4.10 0.11
CA SER A 44 0.61 3.40 -1.17
C SER A 44 0.30 4.36 -2.30
N MET A 45 0.82 4.03 -3.48
CA MET A 45 0.39 4.63 -4.73
C MET A 45 -0.40 3.59 -5.52
N VAL A 46 -1.43 4.04 -6.24
CA VAL A 46 -2.09 3.19 -7.23
C VAL A 46 -1.02 2.68 -8.20
N PRO A 47 -0.74 1.37 -8.23
CA PRO A 47 0.39 0.84 -8.98
C PRO A 47 0.29 1.17 -10.46
N SER A 48 1.40 1.45 -11.14
CA SER A 48 1.43 1.79 -12.58
C SER A 48 0.76 0.75 -13.49
N ARG A 49 0.72 -0.51 -13.05
CA ARG A 49 0.04 -1.63 -13.74
C ARG A 49 -1.49 -1.59 -13.69
N VAL A 50 -2.09 -0.76 -12.84
CA VAL A 50 -3.55 -0.58 -12.79
C VAL A 50 -3.92 0.42 -13.89
N GLU A 51 -4.66 0.01 -14.91
CA GLU A 51 -4.94 0.90 -16.05
C GLU A 51 -5.91 2.02 -15.68
N ASP A 52 -6.97 1.69 -14.94
CA ASP A 52 -7.96 2.64 -14.45
C ASP A 52 -7.64 3.08 -13.01
N GLY A 53 -6.89 4.18 -12.90
CA GLY A 53 -6.55 4.75 -11.59
C GLY A 53 -7.74 5.35 -10.86
N ARG A 54 -8.75 5.87 -11.59
CA ARG A 54 -9.95 6.44 -11.00
C ARG A 54 -10.84 5.34 -10.43
N GLY A 55 -11.15 4.32 -11.24
CA GLY A 55 -11.93 3.17 -10.82
C GLY A 55 -11.33 2.50 -9.58
N ALA A 56 -10.01 2.33 -9.52
CA ALA A 56 -9.35 1.77 -8.35
C ALA A 56 -9.52 2.61 -7.06
N MET A 57 -9.56 3.95 -7.17
CA MET A 57 -9.82 4.82 -6.03
C MET A 57 -11.29 4.80 -5.62
N GLU A 58 -12.21 4.71 -6.59
CA GLU A 58 -13.66 4.58 -6.36
C GLU A 58 -14.00 3.22 -5.71
N ASP A 59 -13.37 2.13 -6.17
CA ASP A 59 -13.49 0.79 -5.57
C ASP A 59 -13.01 0.78 -4.12
N LEU A 60 -11.90 1.48 -3.82
CA LEU A 60 -11.38 1.61 -2.46
C LEU A 60 -12.37 2.36 -1.55
N VAL A 61 -12.96 3.45 -2.04
CA VAL A 61 -13.98 4.21 -1.32
C VAL A 61 -15.24 3.37 -1.09
N ALA A 62 -15.72 2.68 -2.12
CA ALA A 62 -16.89 1.81 -2.02
C ALA A 62 -16.66 0.67 -1.02
N ALA A 63 -15.45 0.08 -1.00
CA ALA A 63 -15.09 -0.93 -0.01
C ALA A 63 -15.05 -0.37 1.42
N ALA A 64 -14.54 0.86 1.60
CA ALA A 64 -14.55 1.54 2.89
C ALA A 64 -15.97 1.82 3.39
N ASP A 65 -16.86 2.32 2.50
CA ASP A 65 -18.28 2.52 2.79
C ASP A 65 -18.96 1.21 3.21
N ALA A 66 -18.73 0.13 2.46
CA ALA A 66 -19.34 -1.18 2.72
C ALA A 66 -18.90 -1.80 4.06
N THR A 67 -17.75 -1.40 4.59
CA THR A 67 -17.17 -1.91 5.83
C THR A 67 -17.31 -0.94 7.01
N GLY A 68 -17.84 0.27 6.77
CA GLY A 68 -17.98 1.32 7.78
C GLY A 68 -16.65 1.94 8.22
N ILE A 69 -15.59 1.80 7.43
CA ILE A 69 -14.29 2.42 7.70
C ILE A 69 -14.41 3.92 7.44
N VAL A 70 -13.94 4.73 8.39
CA VAL A 70 -13.88 6.19 8.21
C VAL A 70 -12.78 6.53 7.21
N TYR A 71 -13.10 7.37 6.24
CA TYR A 71 -12.11 7.86 5.29
C TYR A 71 -12.25 9.35 4.99
N VAL A 72 -11.16 9.91 4.48
CA VAL A 72 -11.11 11.28 3.96
C VAL A 72 -10.54 11.23 2.55
N ILE A 73 -11.25 11.88 1.62
CA ILE A 73 -10.77 12.11 0.26
C ILE A 73 -10.20 13.52 0.19
N SER A 74 -8.92 13.63 -0.19
CA SER A 74 -8.23 14.90 -0.42
C SER A 74 -7.81 14.97 -1.87
N ASN A 75 -8.20 16.04 -2.56
CA ASN A 75 -7.77 16.32 -3.92
C ASN A 75 -6.84 17.52 -3.91
N ASP A 76 -5.68 17.38 -4.54
CA ASP A 76 -4.76 18.47 -4.85
C ASP A 76 -4.56 18.57 -6.35
N ARG A 77 -3.80 19.58 -6.79
CA ARG A 77 -3.56 19.85 -8.22
C ARG A 77 -3.03 18.62 -8.96
N ASP A 78 -2.21 17.81 -8.31
CA ASP A 78 -1.42 16.76 -8.95
C ASP A 78 -1.87 15.36 -8.55
N SER A 79 -2.88 15.22 -7.69
CA SER A 79 -3.33 13.91 -7.21
C SER A 79 -4.66 13.91 -6.46
N CYS A 80 -5.24 12.71 -6.40
CA CYS A 80 -6.25 12.33 -5.42
C CYS A 80 -5.61 11.42 -4.36
N ARG A 81 -5.98 11.63 -3.10
CA ARG A 81 -5.60 10.80 -1.96
C ARG A 81 -6.85 10.36 -1.20
N VAL A 82 -6.92 9.07 -0.87
CA VAL A 82 -7.91 8.50 0.04
C VAL A 82 -7.15 8.01 1.27
N THR A 83 -7.49 8.55 2.43
CA THR A 83 -6.94 8.10 3.72
C THR A 83 -8.03 7.35 4.46
N LEU A 84 -7.78 6.08 4.77
CA LEU A 84 -8.64 5.22 5.58
C LEU A 84 -8.08 5.13 7.00
N ASP A 85 -8.95 5.34 7.98
CA ASP A 85 -8.62 5.31 9.41
C ASP A 85 -9.10 3.99 10.03
N PHE A 86 -8.15 3.19 10.52
CA PHE A 86 -8.41 1.90 11.19
C PHE A 86 -8.28 2.02 12.72
N GLY A 87 -8.39 3.24 13.25
CA GLY A 87 -8.21 3.60 14.65
C GLY A 87 -6.96 4.47 14.88
N PRO A 88 -6.72 4.88 16.14
CA PRO A 88 -5.78 5.96 16.47
C PRO A 88 -4.30 5.69 16.14
N ALA A 89 -3.96 4.47 15.73
CA ALA A 89 -2.58 4.04 15.49
C ALA A 89 -2.33 3.48 14.08
N VAL A 90 -3.37 3.28 13.26
CA VAL A 90 -3.23 2.63 11.95
C VAL A 90 -4.02 3.41 10.90
N CYS A 91 -3.30 3.98 9.93
CA CYS A 91 -3.89 4.73 8.82
C CYS A 91 -3.30 4.28 7.50
N LEU A 92 -4.15 4.03 6.50
CA LEU A 92 -3.76 3.72 5.12
C LEU A 92 -4.07 4.92 4.22
N SER A 93 -3.05 5.49 3.61
CA SER A 93 -3.16 6.57 2.63
C SER A 93 -2.79 6.03 1.25
N VAL A 94 -3.76 6.02 0.34
CA VAL A 94 -3.57 5.62 -1.06
C VAL A 94 -3.67 6.84 -1.95
N ARG A 95 -2.69 7.01 -2.86
CA ARG A 95 -2.60 8.15 -3.78
C ARG A 95 -2.66 7.71 -5.24
N ALA A 96 -3.41 8.45 -6.05
CA ALA A 96 -3.36 8.39 -7.52
C ALA A 96 -2.95 9.76 -8.07
N SER A 97 -2.02 9.83 -9.03
CA SER A 97 -1.68 11.11 -9.67
C SER A 97 -2.83 11.62 -10.53
N ALA A 98 -2.85 12.92 -10.84
CA ALA A 98 -3.87 13.55 -11.68
C ALA A 98 -3.97 12.89 -13.05
N GLU A 99 -2.84 12.50 -13.65
CA GLU A 99 -2.79 11.77 -14.93
C GLU A 99 -3.55 10.45 -14.83
N ARG A 100 -3.34 9.71 -13.73
CA ARG A 100 -3.99 8.41 -13.47
C ARG A 100 -5.49 8.59 -13.19
N MET A 101 -5.86 9.65 -12.48
CA MET A 101 -7.26 10.05 -12.26
C MET A 101 -7.96 10.49 -13.56
N ALA A 102 -7.19 10.87 -14.60
CA ALA A 102 -7.67 11.23 -15.92
C ALA A 102 -7.59 10.06 -16.94
N GLY A 103 -7.25 8.84 -16.49
CA GLY A 103 -7.12 7.67 -17.36
C GLY A 103 -5.91 7.72 -18.29
N GLN A 104 -4.93 8.58 -18.02
CA GLN A 104 -3.72 8.67 -18.83
C GLN A 104 -2.70 7.61 -18.40
N PRO A 105 -1.94 7.03 -19.35
CA PRO A 105 -0.86 6.11 -19.03
C PRO A 105 0.18 6.80 -18.16
N ALA A 106 0.76 6.06 -17.21
CA ALA A 106 1.82 6.60 -16.36
C ALA A 106 3.01 7.09 -17.22
N PRO A 107 3.67 8.19 -16.86
CA PRO A 107 4.86 8.65 -17.57
C PRO A 107 5.92 7.54 -17.64
N PRO A 108 6.76 7.51 -18.70
CA PRO A 108 7.74 6.45 -18.90
C PRO A 108 8.69 6.31 -17.70
N LYS A 109 9.05 5.06 -17.38
CA LYS A 109 9.86 4.66 -16.23
C LYS A 109 11.11 5.54 -16.05
N VAL A 110 11.37 5.93 -14.81
CA VAL A 110 12.66 6.49 -14.34
C VAL A 110 13.79 5.57 -14.82
N PRO A 111 14.94 6.11 -15.31
CA PRO A 111 16.06 5.31 -15.81
C PRO A 111 16.49 4.22 -14.81
N ALA A 112 17.03 3.13 -15.35
CA ALA A 112 17.48 1.99 -14.56
C ALA A 112 18.40 2.46 -13.43
N TYR A 113 18.00 2.18 -12.18
CA TYR A 113 18.82 2.42 -11.00
C TYR A 113 19.98 1.42 -11.02
N GLU A 114 21.21 1.91 -11.13
CA GLU A 114 22.41 1.12 -10.84
C GLU A 114 22.62 1.10 -9.32
N PRO A 115 22.49 -0.07 -8.64
CA PRO A 115 22.71 -0.15 -7.21
C PRO A 115 24.13 0.24 -6.82
N LEU A 116 24.28 1.03 -5.77
CA LEU A 116 25.58 1.29 -5.18
C LEU A 116 26.13 -0.01 -4.59
N THR A 117 27.05 -0.67 -5.27
CA THR A 117 27.79 -1.81 -4.73
C THR A 117 28.99 -1.28 -3.94
N LYS A 118 29.04 -1.55 -2.64
CA LYS A 118 30.31 -1.46 -1.91
C LYS A 118 31.15 -2.66 -2.36
N PRO A 119 32.41 -2.48 -2.84
CA PRO A 119 33.32 -3.61 -2.86
C PRO A 119 33.47 -4.08 -1.41
N GLY A 120 33.20 -5.37 -1.18
CA GLY A 120 33.38 -5.98 0.14
C GLY A 120 34.77 -5.64 0.65
N GLY A 121 34.83 -4.99 1.81
CA GLY A 121 36.07 -4.89 2.56
C GLY A 121 36.44 -6.32 2.96
N ALA A 122 37.42 -6.89 2.27
CA ALA A 122 38.13 -8.03 2.81
C ALA A 122 38.87 -7.54 4.06
N SER A 123 38.53 -8.15 5.19
CA SER A 123 39.30 -8.09 6.44
C SER A 123 40.74 -8.55 6.23
#